data_AF-U9W293-F1
#
_entry.id   AF-U9W293-F1
#
_cell.length_a   1.000
_cell.length_b   1.000
_cell.length_c   1.000
_cell.angle_alpha   90.00
_cell.angle_beta   90.00
_cell.angle_gamma   90.00
#
_symmetry.space_group_name_H-M   'P 1'
#
loop_
_entity.id
_entity.type
_entity.pdbx_description
1 polymer ?
#
loop_
_entity_poly.entity_id
_entity_poly.type
_entity_poly.pdbx_seq_one_letter_code
_entity_poly.pdbx_strand_id
1 'polypeptide(L)'
;KIKPIIFGVVLWILIVILVSIQALIFPIQDAGIWSPVPLTIHFVTVILAVLVMSFWYYKSSEKPNGFLLGFIWLVIDLILESAITIPMFVLPSGQTHLSYFFRWDLLVDFAIIVITPGIYRLAKKR
;
A
#
# COMPACT_ATOMS: atom_id res chain seq x y z
N LYS A 1 21.23 -6.64 -0.46
CA LYS A 1 20.03 -6.86 -1.30
C LYS A 1 18.71 -6.91 -0.50
N ILE A 2 18.73 -6.83 0.83
CA ILE A 2 17.53 -6.90 1.70
C ILE A 2 16.74 -5.58 1.83
N LYS A 3 17.36 -4.44 1.50
CA LYS A 3 16.75 -3.10 1.67
C LYS A 3 15.34 -2.96 1.02
N PRO A 4 15.08 -3.43 -0.21
CA PRO A 4 13.74 -3.39 -0.80
C PRO A 4 12.69 -4.07 0.08
N ILE A 5 13.03 -5.23 0.66
CA ILE A 5 12.14 -6.01 1.51
C ILE A 5 11.80 -5.25 2.78
N ILE A 6 12.82 -4.70 3.47
CA ILE A 6 12.62 -3.89 4.68
C ILE A 6 11.71 -2.70 4.40
N PHE A 7 11.94 -1.99 3.28
CA PHE A 7 11.07 -0.87 2.90
C PHE A 7 9.66 -1.31 2.53
N GLY A 8 9.48 -2.50 1.96
CA GLY A 8 8.15 -3.07 1.70
C GLY A 8 7.39 -3.36 2.99
N VAL A 9 8.05 -3.98 3.98
CA VAL A 9 7.44 -4.22 5.30
C VAL A 9 7.07 -2.90 5.99
N VAL A 10 7.98 -1.92 5.98
CA VAL A 10 7.72 -0.60 6.57
C VAL A 10 6.57 0.12 5.85
N LEU A 11 6.49 0.02 4.52
CA LEU A 11 5.40 0.58 3.73
C LEU A 11 4.05 -0.07 4.11
N TRP A 12 3.99 -1.41 4.21
CA TRP A 12 2.78 -2.11 4.65
C TRP A 12 2.36 -1.67 6.05
N ILE A 13 3.27 -1.62 7.02
CA ILE A 13 2.99 -1.13 8.38
C ILE A 13 2.42 0.30 8.33
N LEU A 14 3.01 1.17 7.52
CA LEU A 14 2.55 2.54 7.37
C LEU A 14 1.13 2.60 6.79
N ILE A 15 0.83 1.82 5.76
CA ILE A 15 -0.52 1.75 5.15
C ILE A 15 -1.54 1.25 6.18
N VAL A 16 -1.24 0.17 6.91
CA VAL A 16 -2.12 -0.37 7.97
C VAL A 16 -2.41 0.67 9.04
N ILE A 17 -1.39 1.41 9.50
CA ILE A 17 -1.58 2.49 10.48
C ILE A 17 -2.49 3.59 9.91
N LEU A 18 -2.26 4.01 8.67
CA LEU A 18 -3.06 5.05 8.02
C LEU A 18 -4.53 4.63 7.85
N VAL A 19 -4.78 3.40 7.39
CA VAL A 19 -6.14 2.83 7.30
C VAL A 19 -6.79 2.77 8.67
N SER A 20 -6.04 2.36 9.70
CA SER A 20 -6.55 2.30 11.08
C SER A 20 -6.95 3.67 11.59
N ILE A 21 -6.14 4.71 11.33
CA ILE A 21 -6.47 6.11 11.67
C ILE A 21 -7.72 6.57 10.90
N GLN A 22 -7.82 6.28 9.61
CA GLN A 22 -8.99 6.64 8.80
C GLN A 22 -10.27 5.98 9.32
N ALA A 23 -10.19 4.72 9.75
CA ALA A 23 -11.33 4.00 10.33
C ALA A 23 -11.81 4.60 11.66
N LEU A 24 -10.94 5.30 12.40
CA LEU A 24 -11.33 6.05 13.61
C LEU A 24 -12.03 7.37 13.27
N ILE A 25 -11.63 8.03 12.18
CA ILE A 25 -12.18 9.32 11.75
C ILE A 25 -13.52 9.13 11.02
N PHE A 26 -13.63 8.09 10.21
CA PHE A 26 -14.81 7.76 9.41
C PHE A 26 -15.43 6.45 9.90
N PRO A 27 -16.17 6.47 11.01
CA PRO A 27 -16.77 5.26 11.57
C PRO A 27 -17.77 4.62 10.59
N ILE A 28 -17.93 3.30 10.73
CA ILE A 28 -18.67 2.41 9.81
C ILE A 28 -20.14 2.80 9.60
N GLN A 29 -20.70 3.65 10.46
CA GLN A 29 -22.11 4.08 10.46
C GLN A 29 -22.50 4.83 9.16
N ASP A 30 -21.56 5.50 8.49
CA ASP A 30 -21.78 6.28 7.26
C ASP A 30 -21.05 5.70 6.03
N ALA A 31 -21.32 4.43 5.69
CA ALA A 31 -20.59 3.66 4.65
C ALA A 31 -19.06 3.52 4.87
N GLY A 32 -18.55 4.06 5.98
CA GLY A 32 -17.17 3.93 6.45
C GLY A 32 -16.11 4.47 5.49
N ILE A 33 -14.90 3.93 5.62
CA ILE A 33 -13.73 4.26 4.78
C ILE A 33 -13.93 4.00 3.28
N TRP A 34 -14.98 3.27 2.91
CA TRP A 34 -15.27 2.88 1.53
C TRP A 34 -16.25 3.81 0.82
N SER A 35 -16.73 4.85 1.51
CA SER A 35 -17.49 5.93 0.87
C SER A 35 -16.57 6.80 -0.02
N PRO A 36 -17.10 7.50 -1.05
CA PRO A 36 -16.27 8.13 -2.08
C PRO A 36 -15.21 9.11 -1.56
N VAL A 37 -15.55 9.90 -0.53
CA VAL A 37 -14.63 10.90 0.04
C VAL A 37 -13.50 10.24 0.84
N PRO A 38 -13.76 9.43 1.88
CA PRO A 38 -12.73 8.65 2.58
C PRO A 38 -11.86 7.79 1.68
N LEU A 39 -12.46 7.14 0.68
CA LEU A 39 -11.72 6.32 -0.28
C LEU A 39 -10.75 7.15 -1.13
N THR A 40 -11.17 8.34 -1.56
CA THR A 40 -10.27 9.28 -2.25
C THR A 40 -9.11 9.69 -1.34
N ILE A 41 -9.40 10.00 -0.08
CA ILE A 41 -8.36 10.34 0.91
C ILE A 41 -7.42 9.16 1.11
N HIS A 42 -7.92 7.92 1.15
CA HIS A 42 -7.12 6.70 1.22
C HIS A 42 -6.11 6.62 0.08
N PHE A 43 -6.57 6.67 -1.18
CA PHE A 43 -5.65 6.60 -2.33
C PHE A 43 -4.61 7.71 -2.34
N VAL A 44 -4.99 8.95 -2.03
CA VAL A 44 -4.03 10.07 -1.93
C VAL A 44 -3.00 9.78 -0.86
N THR A 45 -3.42 9.25 0.29
CA THR A 45 -2.52 8.94 1.40
C THR A 45 -1.56 7.79 1.05
N VAL A 46 -2.04 6.75 0.37
CA VAL A 46 -1.19 5.64 -0.12
C VAL A 46 -0.17 6.17 -1.13
N ILE A 47 -0.56 7.01 -2.08
CA ILE A 47 0.37 7.64 -3.03
C ILE A 47 1.46 8.42 -2.28
N LEU A 48 1.08 9.25 -1.30
CA LEU A 48 2.03 10.02 -0.51
C LEU A 48 2.96 9.12 0.30
N ALA A 49 2.44 8.05 0.92
CA ALA A 49 3.24 7.07 1.64
C ALA A 49 4.27 6.40 0.72
N VAL A 50 3.86 5.96 -0.47
CA VAL A 50 4.75 5.32 -1.45
C VAL A 50 5.79 6.32 -1.99
N LEU A 51 5.43 7.60 -2.19
CA LEU A 51 6.36 8.66 -2.58
C LEU A 51 7.40 8.93 -1.50
N VAL A 52 6.99 9.02 -0.23
CA VAL A 52 7.91 9.19 0.91
C VAL A 52 8.84 7.98 0.97
N MET A 53 8.30 6.76 0.94
CA MET A 53 9.12 5.55 0.95
C MET A 53 10.08 5.49 -0.23
N SER A 54 9.66 5.93 -1.41
CA SER A 54 10.54 6.05 -2.59
C SER A 54 11.63 7.08 -2.37
N PHE A 55 11.32 8.27 -1.85
CA PHE A 55 12.30 9.31 -1.55
C PHE A 55 13.38 8.82 -0.59
N TRP A 56 12.96 8.21 0.53
CA TRP A 56 13.86 7.66 1.53
C TRP A 56 14.64 6.48 0.98
N TYR A 57 13.97 5.59 0.25
CA TYR A 57 14.61 4.45 -0.38
C TYR A 57 15.70 4.95 -1.30
N TYR A 58 15.42 5.84 -2.26
CA TYR A 58 16.34 6.38 -3.27
C TYR A 58 17.37 7.41 -2.76
N LYS A 59 17.39 7.74 -1.46
CA LYS A 59 18.38 8.68 -0.88
C LYS A 59 19.82 8.13 -0.85
N SER A 60 20.02 6.82 -0.67
CA SER A 60 21.36 6.19 -0.77
C SER A 60 21.81 5.95 -2.24
N SER A 61 23.09 5.70 -2.53
CA SER A 61 23.56 5.44 -3.90
C SER A 61 23.10 4.09 -4.49
N GLU A 62 23.17 3.99 -5.84
CA GLU A 62 22.95 2.81 -6.71
C GLU A 62 21.67 2.00 -6.41
N LYS A 63 20.60 2.30 -7.17
CA LYS A 63 19.25 1.80 -6.87
C LYS A 63 18.59 1.18 -8.10
N PRO A 64 17.85 0.07 -7.92
CA PRO A 64 17.19 -0.65 -9.01
C PRO A 64 16.15 0.21 -9.74
N ASN A 65 15.67 -0.34 -10.87
CA ASN A 65 14.49 0.17 -11.59
C ASN A 65 13.31 0.38 -10.61
N GLY A 66 12.64 1.53 -10.69
CA GLY A 66 11.52 1.88 -9.81
C GLY A 66 10.33 0.93 -9.93
N PHE A 67 10.01 0.45 -11.13
CA PHE A 67 8.92 -0.52 -11.30
C PHE A 67 9.25 -1.87 -10.63
N LEU A 68 10.51 -2.30 -10.72
CA LEU A 68 10.96 -3.51 -10.05
C LEU A 68 10.92 -3.35 -8.52
N LEU A 69 11.27 -2.17 -8.01
CA LEU A 69 11.15 -1.86 -6.58
C LEU A 69 9.70 -1.93 -6.12
N GLY A 70 8.79 -1.26 -6.84
CA GLY A 70 7.36 -1.28 -6.53
C GLY A 70 6.77 -2.68 -6.59
N PHE A 71 7.17 -3.51 -7.56
CA PHE A 71 6.76 -4.91 -7.63
C PHE A 71 7.25 -5.72 -6.42
N ILE A 72 8.50 -5.50 -5.96
CA ILE A 72 8.99 -6.15 -4.73
C ILE A 72 8.16 -5.72 -3.52
N TRP A 73 7.83 -4.42 -3.41
CA TRP A 73 6.99 -3.93 -2.32
C TRP A 73 5.59 -4.56 -2.36
N LEU A 74 4.97 -4.63 -3.53
CA LEU A 74 3.68 -5.31 -3.71
C LEU A 74 3.73 -6.79 -3.30
N VAL A 75 4.79 -7.53 -3.66
CA VAL A 75 4.92 -8.94 -3.26
C VAL A 75 5.00 -9.07 -1.74
N ILE A 76 5.76 -8.19 -1.08
CA ILE A 76 5.83 -8.17 0.39
C ILE A 76 4.48 -7.81 1.01
N ASP A 77 3.80 -6.81 0.45
CA ASP A 77 2.46 -6.39 0.84
C ASP A 77 1.47 -7.57 0.76
N LEU A 78 1.38 -8.27 -0.37
CA LEU A 78 0.52 -9.44 -0.56
C LEU A 78 0.80 -10.58 0.44
N ILE A 79 2.07 -10.82 0.76
CA ILE A 79 2.47 -11.82 1.75
C ILE A 79 1.97 -11.41 3.14
N LEU A 80 2.13 -10.14 3.53
CA LEU A 80 1.71 -9.63 4.83
C LEU A 80 0.18 -9.54 4.93
N GLU A 81 -0.51 -9.15 3.85
CA GLU A 81 -1.96 -9.20 3.75
C GLU A 81 -2.48 -10.62 3.98
N SER A 82 -1.90 -11.60 3.29
CA SER A 82 -2.29 -13.02 3.45
C SER A 82 -1.97 -13.57 4.84
N ALA A 83 -0.86 -13.17 5.43
CA ALA A 83 -0.39 -13.71 6.70
C ALA A 83 -1.01 -13.04 7.92
N ILE A 84 -1.38 -11.75 7.82
CA ILE A 84 -1.78 -10.93 8.97
C ILE A 84 -3.16 -10.33 8.72
N THR A 85 -3.31 -9.47 7.70
CA THR A 85 -4.54 -8.69 7.53
C THR A 85 -5.76 -9.58 7.33
N ILE A 86 -5.63 -10.59 6.46
CA ILE A 86 -6.74 -11.47 6.13
C ILE A 86 -7.16 -12.31 7.34
N PRO A 87 -6.26 -13.06 8.02
CA PRO A 87 -6.62 -13.81 9.22
C PRO A 87 -7.19 -12.95 10.36
N MET A 88 -6.65 -11.74 10.57
CA MET A 88 -7.01 -10.92 11.72
C MET A 88 -8.23 -10.02 11.52
N PHE A 89 -8.49 -9.55 10.31
CA PHE A 89 -9.54 -8.55 10.05
C PHE A 89 -10.56 -9.00 9.02
N VAL A 90 -10.13 -9.69 7.95
CA VAL A 90 -11.01 -10.05 6.83
C VAL A 90 -11.83 -11.29 7.14
N LEU A 91 -11.19 -12.40 7.57
CA LEU A 91 -11.91 -13.63 7.91
C LEU A 91 -12.94 -13.42 9.04
N PRO A 92 -12.64 -12.70 10.13
CA PRO A 92 -13.64 -12.42 11.17
C PRO A 92 -14.83 -11.60 10.68
N SER A 93 -14.67 -10.82 9.61
CA SER A 93 -15.76 -10.07 8.96
C SER A 93 -16.64 -10.93 8.04
N GLY A 94 -16.36 -12.24 7.92
CA GLY A 94 -17.10 -13.18 7.07
C GLY A 94 -16.65 -13.18 5.60
N GLN A 95 -15.60 -12.45 5.25
CA GLN A 95 -15.03 -12.44 3.90
C GLN A 95 -13.99 -13.56 3.70
N THR A 96 -13.68 -13.87 2.44
CA THR A 96 -12.66 -14.86 2.06
C THR A 96 -11.40 -14.20 1.51
N HIS A 97 -10.31 -14.96 1.39
CA HIS A 97 -9.09 -14.49 0.71
C HIS A 97 -9.37 -14.03 -0.72
N LEU A 98 -10.15 -14.83 -1.46
CA LEU A 98 -10.48 -14.55 -2.85
C LEU A 98 -11.32 -13.27 -2.97
N SER A 99 -12.39 -13.15 -2.17
CA SER A 99 -13.21 -11.93 -2.19
C SER A 99 -12.41 -10.68 -1.82
N TYR A 100 -11.42 -10.80 -0.94
CA TYR A 100 -10.56 -9.68 -0.54
C TYR A 100 -9.60 -9.25 -1.67
N PHE A 101 -8.85 -10.19 -2.26
CA PHE A 101 -7.85 -9.87 -3.29
C PHE A 101 -8.45 -9.38 -4.62
N PHE A 102 -9.74 -9.67 -4.88
CA PHE A 102 -10.44 -9.20 -6.08
C PHE A 102 -11.25 -7.91 -5.87
N ARG A 103 -11.10 -7.24 -4.72
CA ARG A 103 -11.69 -5.92 -4.50
C ARG A 103 -11.06 -4.88 -5.42
N TRP A 104 -11.89 -4.17 -6.17
CA TRP A 104 -11.42 -3.21 -7.17
C TRP A 104 -10.55 -2.10 -6.56
N ASP A 105 -10.88 -1.65 -5.35
CA ASP A 105 -10.17 -0.60 -4.63
C ASP A 105 -8.78 -1.08 -4.20
N LEU A 106 -8.66 -2.32 -3.72
CA LEU A 106 -7.37 -2.92 -3.39
C LEU A 106 -6.49 -3.13 -4.64
N LEU A 107 -7.09 -3.48 -5.78
CA LEU A 107 -6.35 -3.58 -7.05
C LEU A 107 -5.80 -2.21 -7.49
N VAL A 108 -6.49 -1.11 -7.17
CA VAL A 108 -5.99 0.25 -7.39
C VAL A 108 -4.78 0.52 -6.48
N ASP A 109 -4.82 0.12 -5.21
CA ASP A 109 -3.67 0.24 -4.32
C ASP A 109 -2.45 -0.53 -4.83
N PHE A 110 -2.65 -1.75 -5.31
CA PHE A 110 -1.56 -2.54 -5.92
C PHE A 110 -0.95 -1.83 -7.12
N ALA A 111 -1.78 -1.22 -7.97
CA ALA A 111 -1.31 -0.41 -9.08
C ALA A 111 -0.51 0.81 -8.59
N ILE A 112 -0.99 1.51 -7.56
CA ILE A 112 -0.30 2.66 -6.96
C ILE A 112 1.08 2.25 -6.42
N ILE A 113 1.16 1.14 -5.68
CA ILE A 113 2.41 0.63 -5.08
C ILE A 113 3.46 0.31 -6.15
N VAL A 114 3.05 -0.20 -7.31
CA VAL A 114 3.97 -0.54 -8.42
C VAL A 114 4.35 0.68 -9.26
N ILE A 115 3.37 1.51 -9.62
CA ILE A 115 3.54 2.61 -10.57
C ILE A 115 4.28 3.78 -9.94
N THR A 116 3.96 4.11 -8.70
CA THR A 116 4.48 5.32 -8.02
C THR A 116 6.02 5.32 -7.91
N PRO A 117 6.69 4.23 -7.46
CA PRO A 117 8.15 4.20 -7.43
C PRO A 117 8.77 4.23 -8.82
N GLY A 118 8.10 3.65 -9.82
CA GLY A 118 8.46 3.72 -11.24
C GLY A 118 8.48 5.15 -11.76
N ILE A 119 7.37 5.87 -11.60
CA ILE A 119 7.23 7.28 -11.98
C ILE A 119 8.23 8.14 -11.22
N TYR A 120 8.35 7.96 -9.90
CA TYR A 120 9.30 8.69 -9.06
C TYR A 120 10.73 8.57 -9.60
N ARG A 121 11.15 7.35 -9.97
CA ARG A 121 12.49 7.10 -10.50
C ARG A 121 12.68 7.69 -11.90
N LEU A 122 11.66 7.67 -12.75
CA LEU A 122 11.71 8.29 -14.08
C LEU A 122 11.80 9.82 -13.98
N ALA A 123 11.01 10.44 -13.10
CA ALA A 123 11.01 11.88 -12.89
C ALA A 123 12.37 12.39 -12.37
N LYS A 124 13.04 11.64 -11.49
CA LYS A 124 14.36 12.00 -10.93
C LYS A 124 15.54 11.74 -11.88
N LYS A 125 15.33 11.00 -12.98
CA LYS A 125 16.36 10.74 -13.99
C LYS A 125 16.41 11.82 -15.09
N ARG A 126 15.36 12.63 -15.20
CA ARG A 126 15.34 13.84 -16.02
C ARG A 126 15.94 14.99 -15.23
#